data_AF-A0A9P5JKY1-F1
#
_entry.id   AF-A0A9P5JKY1-F1
#
_cell.length_a   1.000
_cell.length_b   1.000
_cell.length_c   1.000
_cell.angle_alpha   90.00
_cell.angle_beta   90.00
_cell.angle_gamma   90.00
#
_symmetry.space_group_name_H-M   'P 1'
#
loop_
_entity.id
_entity.type
_entity.pdbx_description
1 polymer ?
#
loop_
_entity_poly.entity_id
_entity_poly.type
_entity_poly.pdbx_seq_one_letter_code
_entity_poly.pdbx_strand_id
1 'polypeptide(L)'
;MLFCSLSRWTCVYPIYIDAKRPYGVGKRRIAREKSCWWPHSQLISNAAQMLQLRVLHEPEKCHPRDWENPGRVKILLKEEGRPYNRNITTKKQLLEAIGTMIQKLDTSQTPLPEQITASSPEAPSAAEPKLKQSAKDSSKSTGGTKALATSQKPARPARTRTPKPPSPIPALRDRYMVHSPTIPTGTLVDTVKASIKAQEKAAAESAAASTPGLPGAPGSPGGAGAGAGAGAGKGKRKVIRVRG
;
A
#
# COMPACT_ATOMS: atom_id res chain seq x y z
N MET A 1 -7.59 40.47 13.93
CA MET A 1 -7.39 39.13 13.34
C MET A 1 -8.67 38.73 12.63
N LEU A 2 -8.69 38.77 11.30
CA LEU A 2 -9.86 38.37 10.52
C LEU A 2 -10.04 36.84 10.68
N PHE A 3 -11.10 36.41 11.36
CA PHE A 3 -11.53 35.02 11.37
C PHE A 3 -12.04 34.68 9.96
N CYS A 4 -11.15 34.24 9.08
CA CYS A 4 -11.53 33.67 7.80
C CYS A 4 -12.29 32.36 8.08
N SER A 5 -13.62 32.37 7.88
CA SER A 5 -14.47 31.19 8.11
C SER A 5 -13.90 29.95 7.41
N LEU A 6 -13.65 28.89 8.20
CA LEU A 6 -13.06 27.63 7.73
C LEU A 6 -13.89 26.93 6.64
N SER A 7 -15.16 27.34 6.46
CA SER A 7 -16.03 26.86 5.38
C SER A 7 -15.52 27.24 3.98
N ARG A 8 -14.71 28.30 3.86
CA ARG A 8 -14.12 28.75 2.58
C ARG A 8 -12.90 27.92 2.16
N TRP A 9 -12.38 27.07 3.05
CA TRP A 9 -11.18 26.29 2.79
C TRP A 9 -11.51 25.07 1.93
N THR A 10 -10.62 24.75 1.00
CA THR A 10 -10.81 23.62 0.11
C THR A 10 -10.46 22.32 0.83
N CYS A 11 -11.44 21.42 0.93
CA CYS A 11 -11.23 20.09 1.50
C CYS A 11 -10.59 19.14 0.49
N VAL A 12 -9.48 18.53 0.90
CA VAL A 12 -8.75 17.48 0.18
C VAL A 12 -8.74 16.21 1.02
N TYR A 13 -9.11 15.09 0.42
CA TYR A 13 -9.03 13.76 1.03
C TYR A 13 -8.02 12.91 0.26
N PRO A 14 -7.34 11.93 0.90
CA PRO A 14 -6.38 11.05 0.25
C PRO A 14 -6.89 10.38 -1.03
N ILE A 15 -8.15 9.90 -1.02
CA ILE A 15 -8.81 9.26 -2.18
C ILE A 15 -8.76 10.10 -3.48
N TYR A 16 -8.66 11.43 -3.39
CA TYR A 16 -8.67 12.29 -4.57
C TYR A 16 -7.39 12.19 -5.41
N ILE A 17 -6.29 11.74 -4.82
CA ILE A 17 -5.00 11.54 -5.49
C ILE A 17 -4.55 10.07 -5.44
N ASP A 18 -5.45 9.14 -5.07
CA ASP A 18 -5.11 7.73 -4.95
C ASP A 18 -5.05 7.05 -6.33
N ALA A 19 -3.85 6.68 -6.75
CA ALA A 19 -3.57 6.01 -8.00
C ALA A 19 -4.33 4.68 -8.11
N LYS A 20 -4.65 3.99 -7.00
CA LYS A 20 -5.41 2.72 -7.05
C LYS A 20 -6.82 2.89 -7.59
N ARG A 21 -7.42 4.06 -7.38
CA ARG A 21 -8.81 4.31 -7.74
C ARG A 21 -8.94 4.73 -9.20
N PRO A 22 -10.03 4.37 -9.89
CA PRO A 22 -10.34 4.89 -11.22
C PRO A 22 -10.63 6.39 -11.15
N TYR A 23 -10.47 7.08 -12.29
CA TYR A 23 -10.82 8.50 -12.40
C TYR A 23 -12.34 8.66 -12.30
N GLY A 24 -12.81 9.60 -11.48
CA GLY A 24 -14.24 9.90 -11.41
C GLY A 24 -14.66 10.68 -10.17
N VAL A 25 -15.94 11.04 -10.13
CA VAL A 25 -16.54 11.79 -9.03
C VAL A 25 -16.49 10.96 -7.75
N GLY A 26 -16.01 11.57 -6.65
CA GLY A 26 -15.90 10.94 -5.34
C GLY A 26 -14.84 9.83 -5.26
N LYS A 27 -13.91 9.76 -6.22
CA LYS A 27 -12.70 8.91 -6.23
C LYS A 27 -11.50 9.77 -6.64
N ARG A 28 -10.54 9.23 -7.38
CA ARG A 28 -9.40 9.99 -7.93
C ARG A 28 -9.91 11.07 -8.89
N ARG A 29 -9.40 12.30 -8.74
CA ARG A 29 -9.82 13.51 -9.48
C ARG A 29 -8.77 14.08 -10.43
N ILE A 30 -7.57 13.51 -10.47
CA ILE A 30 -6.45 13.94 -11.32
C ILE A 30 -5.95 12.77 -12.19
N ALA A 31 -5.14 13.06 -13.22
CA ALA A 31 -4.50 12.02 -14.05
C ALA A 31 -3.68 11.04 -13.20
N ARG A 32 -3.57 9.78 -13.65
CA ARG A 32 -2.93 8.74 -12.84
C ARG A 32 -1.43 9.01 -12.70
N GLU A 33 -0.77 9.47 -13.74
CA GLU A 33 0.65 9.85 -13.74
C GLU A 33 1.00 10.89 -12.66
N LYS A 34 0.06 11.80 -12.35
CA LYS A 34 0.22 12.84 -11.33
C LYS A 34 -0.33 12.44 -9.95
N SER A 35 -0.80 11.20 -9.81
CA SER A 35 -1.39 10.65 -8.59
C SER A 35 -0.38 9.76 -7.86
N CYS A 36 -0.68 9.37 -6.63
CA CYS A 36 0.27 8.62 -5.79
C CYS A 36 -0.32 7.26 -5.42
N TRP A 37 0.53 6.24 -5.30
CA TRP A 37 0.19 5.05 -4.54
C TRP A 37 -0.02 5.43 -3.07
N TRP A 38 -0.90 4.68 -2.40
CA TRP A 38 -1.15 4.76 -0.95
C TRP A 38 -1.00 6.17 -0.31
N PRO A 39 -1.74 7.19 -0.79
CA PRO A 39 -1.56 8.55 -0.28
C PRO A 39 -2.05 8.65 1.16
N HIS A 40 -1.32 9.43 1.97
CA HIS A 40 -1.65 9.71 3.37
C HIS A 40 -1.99 11.18 3.57
N SER A 41 -2.90 11.47 4.51
CA SER A 41 -3.30 12.86 4.80
C SER A 41 -2.16 13.72 5.34
N GLN A 42 -1.22 13.15 6.10
CA GLN A 42 -0.01 13.83 6.56
C GLN A 42 0.93 14.19 5.42
N LEU A 43 1.15 13.30 4.45
CA LEU A 43 1.95 13.60 3.25
C LEU A 43 1.33 14.76 2.45
N ILE A 44 0.01 14.75 2.31
CA ILE A 44 -0.74 15.84 1.66
C ILE A 44 -0.56 17.16 2.41
N SER A 45 -0.65 17.14 3.75
CA SER A 45 -0.44 18.32 4.58
C SER A 45 0.97 18.88 4.40
N ASN A 46 1.99 18.04 4.51
CA ASN A 46 3.40 18.44 4.36
C ASN A 46 3.68 18.97 2.94
N ALA A 47 3.21 18.28 1.91
CA ALA A 47 3.36 18.73 0.53
C ALA A 47 2.69 20.08 0.29
N ALA A 48 1.49 20.32 0.83
CA ALA A 48 0.81 21.60 0.72
C ALA A 48 1.53 22.72 1.48
N GLN A 49 2.12 22.44 2.64
CA GLN A 49 2.97 23.40 3.37
C GLN A 49 4.23 23.75 2.59
N MET A 50 4.87 22.78 1.92
CA MET A 50 6.03 23.03 1.05
C MET A 50 5.69 23.88 -0.18
N LEU A 51 4.43 23.81 -0.65
CA LEU A 51 3.89 24.72 -1.68
C LEU A 51 3.51 26.10 -1.12
N GLN A 52 3.89 26.38 0.13
CA GLN A 52 3.64 27.62 0.87
C GLN A 52 2.15 27.95 1.02
N LEU A 53 1.28 26.95 1.07
CA LEU A 53 -0.15 27.13 1.29
C LEU A 53 -0.50 27.04 2.78
N ARG A 54 -1.55 27.72 3.21
CA ARG A 54 -2.11 27.53 4.57
C ARG A 54 -2.91 26.24 4.65
N VAL A 55 -2.62 25.44 5.67
CA VAL A 55 -3.14 24.08 5.83
C VAL A 55 -3.72 23.87 7.22
N LEU A 56 -4.84 23.16 7.30
CA LEU A 56 -5.39 22.61 8.52
C LEU A 56 -5.60 21.11 8.32
N HIS A 57 -4.93 20.29 9.11
CA HIS A 57 -4.98 18.83 9.03
C HIS A 57 -5.98 18.30 10.07
N GLU A 58 -6.95 17.51 9.61
CA GLU A 58 -7.98 16.88 10.42
C GLU A 58 -7.85 15.36 10.27
N PRO A 59 -6.99 14.68 11.05
CA PRO A 59 -6.66 13.27 10.87
C PRO A 59 -7.86 12.34 11.08
N GLU A 60 -8.77 12.67 11.99
CA GLU A 60 -9.91 11.80 12.34
C GLU A 60 -11.03 11.79 11.28
N LYS A 61 -11.00 12.68 10.29
CA LYS A 61 -12.11 12.83 9.33
C LYS A 61 -11.90 11.90 8.14
N CYS A 62 -12.90 11.07 7.84
CA CYS A 62 -12.85 10.16 6.70
C CYS A 62 -13.72 10.62 5.52
N HIS A 63 -13.36 10.21 4.31
CA HIS A 63 -14.25 10.32 3.15
C HIS A 63 -15.26 9.16 3.18
N PRO A 64 -16.57 9.37 2.90
CA PRO A 64 -17.57 8.30 3.00
C PRO A 64 -17.30 7.08 2.11
N ARG A 65 -16.60 7.28 0.98
CA ARG A 65 -16.21 6.20 0.05
C ARG A 65 -14.83 5.58 0.33
N ASP A 66 -14.13 6.04 1.35
CA ASP A 66 -12.77 5.61 1.72
C ASP A 66 -12.59 5.74 3.24
N TRP A 67 -13.45 5.05 3.99
CA TRP A 67 -13.46 5.09 5.45
C TRP A 67 -12.20 4.44 6.06
N GLU A 68 -11.54 3.55 5.30
CA GLU A 68 -10.31 2.85 5.65
C GLU A 68 -9.07 3.77 5.71
N ASN A 69 -9.07 4.87 4.95
CA ASN A 69 -7.96 5.82 4.91
C ASN A 69 -8.38 7.17 5.52
N PRO A 70 -8.24 7.34 6.85
CA PRO A 70 -8.64 8.56 7.52
C PRO A 70 -7.77 9.75 7.17
N GLY A 71 -8.39 10.92 7.25
CA GLY A 71 -7.75 12.21 7.16
C GLY A 71 -8.39 13.14 6.14
N ARG A 72 -8.56 14.39 6.54
CA ARG A 72 -8.96 15.50 5.70
C ARG A 72 -7.97 16.64 5.86
N VAL A 73 -7.59 17.24 4.75
CA VAL A 73 -6.72 18.41 4.73
C VAL A 73 -7.51 19.57 4.16
N LYS A 74 -7.72 20.61 4.96
CA LYS A 74 -8.30 21.87 4.50
C LYS A 74 -7.15 22.78 4.06
N ILE A 75 -7.28 23.34 2.87
CA ILE A 75 -6.25 24.18 2.26
C ILE A 75 -6.86 25.50 1.80
N LEU A 76 -6.23 26.61 2.16
CA LEU A 76 -6.63 27.94 1.72
C LEU A 76 -6.14 28.18 0.28
N LEU A 77 -7.07 28.17 -0.67
CA LEU A 77 -6.77 28.44 -2.09
C LEU A 77 -6.96 29.92 -2.46
N LYS A 78 -7.92 30.59 -1.82
CA LYS A 78 -8.25 32.00 -2.04
C LYS A 78 -8.47 32.70 -0.71
N GLU A 79 -7.87 33.86 -0.55
CA GLU A 79 -8.07 34.76 0.59
C GLU A 79 -8.63 36.07 0.02
N GLU A 80 -9.75 36.53 0.56
CA GLU A 80 -10.39 37.79 0.15
C GLU A 80 -10.67 37.91 -1.36
N GLY A 81 -10.95 36.78 -2.02
CA GLY A 81 -11.26 36.72 -3.46
C GLY A 81 -10.03 36.62 -4.38
N ARG A 82 -8.82 36.79 -3.86
CA ARG A 82 -7.56 36.62 -4.59
C ARG A 82 -6.99 35.22 -4.36
N PRO A 83 -6.35 34.59 -5.36
CA PRO A 83 -5.67 33.31 -5.15
C PRO A 83 -4.49 33.49 -4.20
N TYR A 84 -4.36 32.59 -3.22
CA TYR A 84 -3.27 32.64 -2.24
C TYR A 84 -1.91 32.43 -2.93
N ASN A 85 -1.86 31.52 -3.91
CA ASN A 85 -0.72 31.31 -4.79
C ASN A 85 -1.17 31.45 -6.25
N ARG A 86 -0.53 32.32 -7.03
CA ARG A 86 -0.89 32.59 -8.44
C ARG A 86 -0.76 31.36 -9.34
N ASN A 87 0.13 30.42 -9.00
CA ASN A 87 0.36 29.20 -9.75
C ASN A 87 -0.73 28.13 -9.49
N ILE A 88 -1.48 28.25 -8.39
CA ILE A 88 -2.46 27.26 -7.95
C ILE A 88 -3.78 27.98 -7.66
N THR A 89 -4.60 28.13 -8.69
CA THR A 89 -5.87 28.88 -8.58
C THR A 89 -7.08 27.97 -8.49
N THR A 90 -6.97 26.74 -8.99
CA THR A 90 -8.05 25.76 -9.05
C THR A 90 -7.77 24.55 -8.16
N LYS A 91 -8.84 23.87 -7.73
CA LYS A 91 -8.73 22.62 -6.98
C LYS A 91 -8.02 21.52 -7.77
N LYS A 92 -8.19 21.46 -9.09
CA LYS A 92 -7.49 20.47 -9.94
C LYS A 92 -5.98 20.72 -9.94
N GLN A 93 -5.55 21.96 -10.14
CA GLN A 93 -4.14 22.35 -10.06
C GLN A 93 -3.54 22.05 -8.69
N LEU A 94 -4.29 22.31 -7.61
CA LEU A 94 -3.86 21.99 -6.25
C LEU A 94 -3.58 20.49 -6.09
N LEU A 95 -4.51 19.64 -6.54
CA LEU A 95 -4.35 18.18 -6.45
C LEU A 95 -3.17 17.68 -7.29
N GLU A 96 -2.98 18.22 -8.50
CA GLU A 96 -1.85 17.87 -9.37
C GLU A 96 -0.51 18.31 -8.76
N ALA A 97 -0.44 19.53 -8.20
CA ALA A 97 0.76 20.05 -7.55
C ALA A 97 1.12 19.23 -6.30
N ILE A 98 0.14 18.88 -5.46
CA ILE A 98 0.35 18.03 -4.28
C ILE A 98 0.84 16.64 -4.70
N GLY A 99 0.19 16.00 -5.66
CA GLY A 99 0.58 14.66 -6.12
C GLY A 99 2.01 14.64 -6.68
N THR A 100 2.35 15.63 -7.51
CA THR A 100 3.71 15.80 -8.04
C THR A 100 4.72 16.07 -6.93
N MET A 101 4.35 16.86 -5.91
CA MET A 101 5.24 17.14 -4.78
C MET A 101 5.50 15.89 -3.94
N ILE A 102 4.49 15.07 -3.69
CA ILE A 102 4.64 13.79 -2.97
C ILE A 102 5.55 12.85 -3.76
N GLN A 103 5.38 12.73 -5.07
CA GLN A 103 6.25 11.90 -5.93
C GLN A 103 7.72 12.34 -5.91
N LYS A 104 7.98 13.66 -5.77
CA LYS A 104 9.35 14.18 -5.63
C LYS A 104 9.99 13.81 -4.29
N LEU A 105 9.19 13.73 -3.22
CA LEU A 105 9.66 13.36 -1.89
C LEU A 105 9.85 11.86 -1.74
N ASP A 106 8.95 11.08 -2.33
CA ASP A 106 8.96 9.63 -2.28
C ASP A 106 8.63 9.05 -3.66
N THR A 107 9.67 8.67 -4.39
CA THR A 107 9.57 8.12 -5.73
C THR A 107 8.86 6.76 -5.75
N SER A 108 8.85 6.02 -4.63
CA SER A 108 8.19 4.72 -4.51
C SER A 108 6.66 4.81 -4.66
N GLN A 109 6.08 5.98 -4.37
CA GLN A 109 4.65 6.24 -4.53
C GLN A 109 4.25 6.62 -5.96
N THR A 110 5.19 6.63 -6.91
CA THR A 110 4.92 7.04 -8.29
C THR A 110 4.33 5.88 -9.11
N PRO A 111 3.19 6.09 -9.79
CA PRO A 111 2.65 5.11 -10.73
C PRO A 111 3.47 5.11 -12.02
N LEU A 112 4.31 4.08 -12.18
CA LEU A 112 5.08 3.85 -13.39
C LEU A 112 4.17 3.50 -14.58
N PRO A 113 4.47 3.98 -15.81
CA PRO A 113 3.68 3.70 -17.01
C PRO A 113 3.61 2.20 -17.39
N GLU A 114 4.59 1.39 -16.99
CA GLU A 114 4.80 0.01 -17.47
C GLU A 114 3.76 -1.01 -16.98
N GLN A 115 2.87 -0.65 -16.04
CA GLN A 115 1.85 -1.58 -15.52
C GLN A 115 0.58 -1.67 -16.39
N ILE A 116 0.61 -1.10 -17.60
CA ILE A 116 -0.53 -1.07 -18.54
C ILE A 116 -0.43 -2.19 -19.60
N THR A 117 0.75 -2.80 -19.81
CA THR A 117 1.00 -3.75 -20.90
C THR A 117 1.76 -4.99 -20.43
N ALA A 118 1.14 -5.85 -19.61
CA ALA A 118 1.48 -7.27 -19.52
C ALA A 118 0.46 -8.00 -18.62
N SER A 119 -0.71 -8.31 -19.17
CA SER A 119 -1.32 -9.60 -18.82
C SER A 119 -0.99 -10.55 -19.96
N SER A 120 0.14 -11.26 -19.83
CA SER A 120 0.31 -12.54 -20.51
C SER A 120 -0.88 -13.43 -20.10
N PRO A 121 -1.57 -14.11 -21.03
CA PRO A 121 -2.65 -15.01 -20.68
C PRO A 121 -2.05 -16.18 -19.91
N GLU A 122 -2.38 -16.29 -18.62
CA GLU A 122 -2.20 -17.52 -17.87
C GLU A 122 -3.06 -18.59 -18.57
N ALA A 123 -2.38 -19.58 -19.13
CA ALA A 123 -3.00 -20.65 -19.90
C ALA A 123 -4.01 -21.43 -19.03
N PRO A 124 -5.21 -21.78 -19.55
CA PRO A 124 -6.12 -22.65 -18.82
C PRO A 124 -5.52 -24.06 -18.73
N SER A 125 -5.21 -24.48 -17.51
CA SER A 125 -4.82 -25.84 -17.19
C SER A 125 -6.00 -26.79 -17.44
N ALA A 126 -5.80 -27.68 -18.41
CA ALA A 126 -6.42 -28.99 -18.62
C ALA A 126 -7.94 -29.13 -18.39
N ALA A 127 -8.69 -29.14 -19.50
CA ALA A 127 -9.95 -29.86 -19.61
C ALA A 127 -9.71 -31.20 -20.34
N GLU A 128 -10.07 -32.31 -19.71
CA GLU A 128 -10.14 -33.64 -20.33
C GLU A 128 -11.33 -33.75 -21.32
N PRO A 129 -11.25 -34.64 -22.32
CA PRO A 129 -12.01 -34.53 -23.56
C PRO A 129 -13.35 -35.26 -23.49
N LYS A 130 -14.41 -34.66 -24.06
CA LYS A 130 -15.56 -35.43 -24.56
C LYS A 130 -15.84 -35.12 -26.02
N LEU A 131 -15.72 -36.20 -26.79
CA LEU A 131 -15.89 -36.41 -28.22
C LEU A 131 -17.12 -35.74 -28.83
N LYS A 132 -16.93 -35.13 -30.01
CA LYS A 132 -17.99 -34.82 -30.98
C LYS A 132 -18.14 -36.00 -31.93
N GLN A 133 -19.36 -36.53 -32.06
CA GLN A 133 -19.73 -37.43 -33.15
C GLN A 133 -20.22 -36.62 -34.36
N SER A 134 -19.41 -36.71 -35.41
CA SER A 134 -19.73 -37.00 -36.83
C SER A 134 -21.05 -36.52 -37.46
N ALA A 135 -20.85 -35.90 -38.63
CA ALA A 135 -21.82 -35.44 -39.61
C ALA A 135 -22.38 -36.53 -40.54
N LYS A 136 -23.59 -36.27 -41.10
CA LYS A 136 -24.18 -36.64 -42.42
C LYS A 136 -25.73 -36.62 -42.27
N ASP A 137 -26.59 -36.29 -43.23
CA ASP A 137 -26.50 -36.04 -44.67
C ASP A 137 -27.80 -35.32 -45.16
N SER A 138 -27.71 -34.64 -46.31
CA SER A 138 -28.71 -34.46 -47.38
C SER A 138 -30.10 -33.80 -47.21
N SER A 139 -30.29 -32.73 -48.01
CA SER A 139 -31.34 -32.52 -49.04
C SER A 139 -32.47 -31.47 -48.88
N LYS A 140 -32.35 -30.42 -49.71
CA LYS A 140 -33.30 -29.86 -50.71
C LYS A 140 -34.49 -28.95 -50.32
N SER A 141 -34.64 -27.90 -51.15
CA SER A 141 -35.79 -26.99 -51.42
C SER A 141 -36.01 -25.84 -50.43
N THR A 142 -36.52 -24.65 -50.76
CA THR A 142 -36.77 -23.84 -51.98
C THR A 142 -37.17 -22.45 -51.46
N GLY A 143 -36.68 -21.37 -52.08
CA GLY A 143 -37.38 -20.07 -52.17
C GLY A 143 -37.43 -19.15 -50.93
N GLY A 144 -37.28 -17.84 -51.18
CA GLY A 144 -37.84 -16.81 -50.28
C GLY A 144 -36.87 -15.72 -49.85
N THR A 145 -36.85 -14.63 -50.61
CA THR A 145 -36.27 -13.33 -50.28
C THR A 145 -36.71 -12.79 -48.92
N LYS A 146 -35.76 -12.40 -48.05
CA LYS A 146 -35.95 -11.29 -47.10
C LYS A 146 -34.60 -10.75 -46.62
N ALA A 147 -34.26 -9.55 -47.06
CA ALA A 147 -33.17 -8.76 -46.52
C ALA A 147 -33.48 -8.41 -45.05
N LEU A 148 -32.73 -9.00 -44.13
CA LEU A 148 -32.77 -8.63 -42.72
C LEU A 148 -31.59 -7.68 -42.46
N ALA A 149 -31.90 -6.40 -42.28
CA ALA A 149 -30.94 -5.39 -41.89
C ALA A 149 -30.35 -5.74 -40.51
N THR A 150 -29.11 -6.21 -40.48
CA THR A 150 -28.32 -6.33 -39.25
C THR A 150 -27.94 -4.92 -38.79
N SER A 151 -28.68 -4.39 -37.82
CA SER A 151 -28.25 -3.24 -37.03
C SER A 151 -27.00 -3.63 -36.24
N GLN A 152 -25.82 -3.24 -36.74
CA GLN A 152 -24.58 -3.33 -35.98
C GLN A 152 -24.65 -2.29 -34.84
N LYS A 153 -24.94 -2.78 -33.63
CA LYS A 153 -24.84 -2.00 -32.40
C LYS A 153 -23.37 -1.60 -32.20
N PRO A 154 -23.03 -0.31 -32.02
CA PRO A 154 -21.64 0.10 -31.84
C PRO A 154 -21.07 -0.57 -30.60
N ALA A 155 -19.90 -1.22 -30.78
CA ALA A 155 -19.18 -1.87 -29.70
C ALA A 155 -18.89 -0.85 -28.59
N ARG A 156 -19.31 -1.19 -27.37
CA ARG A 156 -19.06 -0.36 -26.18
C ARG A 156 -17.55 -0.21 -26.03
N PRO A 157 -17.02 1.03 -25.83
CA PRO A 157 -15.58 1.22 -25.72
C PRO A 157 -15.04 0.34 -24.59
N ALA A 158 -13.98 -0.41 -24.90
CA ALA A 158 -13.32 -1.30 -23.96
C ALA A 158 -13.02 -0.53 -22.68
N ARG A 159 -13.52 -1.01 -21.54
CA ARG A 159 -13.19 -0.43 -20.23
C ARG A 159 -11.67 -0.44 -20.11
N THR A 160 -11.05 0.73 -20.14
CA THR A 160 -9.62 0.89 -19.84
C THR A 160 -9.36 0.29 -18.47
N ARG A 161 -8.70 -0.88 -18.45
CA ARG A 161 -8.35 -1.59 -17.23
C ARG A 161 -7.46 -0.67 -16.42
N THR A 162 -7.78 -0.48 -15.14
CA THR A 162 -6.88 0.24 -14.24
C THR A 162 -5.58 -0.57 -14.10
N PRO A 163 -4.38 0.01 -14.34
CA PRO A 163 -3.14 -0.67 -14.00
C PRO A 163 -3.15 -1.16 -12.55
N LYS A 164 -2.57 -2.34 -12.36
CA LYS A 164 -2.44 -2.99 -11.06
C LYS A 164 -1.40 -2.21 -10.23
N PRO A 165 -1.56 -2.12 -8.89
CA PRO A 165 -0.54 -1.51 -8.02
C PRO A 165 0.80 -2.26 -8.11
N PRO A 166 1.91 -1.66 -7.66
CA PRO A 166 3.20 -2.34 -7.58
C PRO A 166 3.10 -3.60 -6.69
N SER A 167 3.75 -4.68 -7.13
CA SER A 167 3.89 -5.93 -6.38
C SER A 167 5.31 -6.03 -5.80
N PRO A 168 5.48 -6.48 -4.54
CA PRO A 168 4.44 -6.93 -3.61
C PRO A 168 3.61 -5.77 -3.02
N ILE A 169 2.38 -6.07 -2.61
CA ILE A 169 1.53 -5.08 -1.92
C ILE A 169 2.18 -4.77 -0.56
N PRO A 170 2.37 -3.49 -0.19
CA PRO A 170 2.96 -3.13 1.09
C PRO A 170 2.14 -3.65 2.29
N ALA A 171 2.79 -3.83 3.43
CA ALA A 171 2.12 -4.26 4.66
C ALA A 171 1.02 -3.26 5.07
N LEU A 172 0.01 -3.70 5.80
CA LEU A 172 -1.15 -2.86 6.15
C LEU A 172 -0.74 -1.54 6.85
N ARG A 173 0.26 -1.61 7.72
CA ARG A 173 0.84 -0.46 8.45
C ARG A 173 1.49 0.60 7.55
N ASP A 174 1.97 0.19 6.37
CA ASP A 174 2.65 1.09 5.42
C ASP A 174 1.63 1.72 4.44
N ARG A 175 0.41 1.16 4.39
CA ARG A 175 -0.68 1.59 3.50
C ARG A 175 -1.65 2.57 4.14
N TYR A 176 -1.77 2.53 5.46
CA TYR A 176 -2.71 3.34 6.23
C TYR A 176 -2.03 3.92 7.47
N MET A 177 -2.50 5.09 7.91
CA MET A 177 -2.00 5.72 9.14
C MET A 177 -2.45 4.92 10.38
N VAL A 178 -1.74 5.11 11.49
CA VAL A 178 -1.99 4.41 12.78
C VAL A 178 -3.43 4.55 13.29
N HIS A 179 -4.08 5.69 13.01
CA HIS A 179 -5.47 5.97 13.40
C HIS A 179 -6.51 5.42 12.41
N SER A 180 -6.10 4.56 11.47
CA SER A 180 -7.04 3.89 10.56
C SER A 180 -7.96 2.93 11.30
N PRO A 181 -9.27 2.97 11.06
CA PRO A 181 -10.22 1.98 11.60
C PRO A 181 -9.90 0.54 11.19
N THR A 182 -9.09 0.35 10.14
CA THR A 182 -8.70 -0.96 9.61
C THR A 182 -7.59 -1.61 10.43
N ILE A 183 -6.82 -0.81 11.19
CA ILE A 183 -5.74 -1.31 12.04
C ILE A 183 -6.36 -1.60 13.42
N PRO A 184 -6.43 -2.88 13.86
CA PRO A 184 -6.97 -3.18 15.18
C PRO A 184 -6.10 -2.51 16.24
N THR A 185 -6.70 -1.77 17.16
CA THR A 185 -5.98 -0.94 18.16
C THR A 185 -4.94 -1.74 18.96
N GLY A 186 -5.16 -3.04 19.17
CA GLY A 186 -4.22 -3.94 19.86
C GLY A 186 -2.93 -4.24 19.09
N THR A 187 -2.93 -4.13 17.74
CA THR A 187 -1.75 -4.45 16.92
C THR A 187 -0.58 -3.50 17.14
N LEU A 188 -0.85 -2.23 17.51
CA LEU A 188 0.21 -1.28 17.83
C LEU A 188 0.96 -1.70 19.10
N VAL A 189 0.21 -2.13 20.13
CA VAL A 189 0.77 -2.62 21.40
C VAL A 189 1.58 -3.89 21.16
N ASP A 190 1.06 -4.82 20.38
CA ASP A 190 1.75 -6.06 20.04
C ASP A 190 3.05 -5.81 19.25
N THR A 191 3.05 -4.82 18.35
CA THR A 191 4.23 -4.47 17.55
C THR A 191 5.30 -3.81 18.41
N VAL A 192 4.93 -2.87 19.29
CA VAL A 192 5.87 -2.25 20.25
C VAL A 192 6.46 -3.33 21.16
N LYS A 193 5.62 -4.23 21.68
CA LYS A 193 6.06 -5.32 22.54
C LYS A 193 6.99 -6.29 21.81
N ALA A 194 6.70 -6.60 20.54
CA ALA A 194 7.56 -7.42 19.70
C ALA A 194 8.90 -6.73 19.39
N SER A 195 8.91 -5.42 19.14
CA SER A 195 10.13 -4.65 18.91
C SER A 195 11.00 -4.55 20.16
N ILE A 196 10.41 -4.29 21.33
CA ILE A 196 11.15 -4.31 22.62
C ILE A 196 11.76 -5.70 22.84
N LYS A 197 10.97 -6.76 22.65
CA LYS A 197 11.46 -8.14 22.78
C LYS A 197 12.58 -8.46 21.78
N ALA A 198 12.50 -7.94 20.55
CA ALA A 198 13.54 -8.12 19.54
C ALA A 198 14.81 -7.33 19.88
N GLN A 199 14.69 -6.13 20.45
CA GLN A 199 15.83 -5.34 20.93
C GLN A 199 16.48 -5.97 22.15
N GLU A 200 15.69 -6.47 23.11
CA GLU A 200 16.20 -7.24 24.26
C GLU A 200 16.93 -8.51 23.80
N LYS A 201 16.38 -9.21 22.80
CA LYS A 201 17.03 -10.39 22.21
C LYS A 201 18.32 -10.03 21.48
N ALA A 202 18.33 -8.94 20.70
CA ALA A 202 19.53 -8.46 20.02
C ALA A 202 20.60 -7.95 21.00
N ALA A 203 20.19 -7.34 22.13
CA ALA A 203 21.08 -6.91 23.21
C ALA A 203 21.64 -8.10 24.00
N ALA A 204 20.85 -9.15 24.20
CA ALA A 204 21.31 -10.39 24.82
C ALA A 204 22.28 -11.17 23.91
N GLU A 205 22.06 -11.17 22.60
CA GLU A 205 22.95 -11.78 21.61
C GLU A 205 24.26 -11.00 21.45
N SER A 206 24.26 -9.67 21.57
CA SER A 206 25.48 -8.85 21.55
C SER A 206 26.29 -8.92 22.86
N ALA A 207 25.63 -9.08 24.01
CA ALA A 207 26.30 -9.30 25.30
C ALA A 207 26.94 -10.70 25.41
N ALA A 208 26.41 -11.71 24.72
CA ALA A 208 27.00 -13.05 24.65
C ALA A 208 28.23 -13.13 23.72
N ALA A 209 28.44 -12.14 22.83
CA ALA A 209 29.54 -12.12 21.87
C ALA A 209 30.80 -11.38 22.40
N SER A 210 30.73 -10.69 23.53
CA SER A 210 31.86 -9.99 24.16
C SER A 210 32.44 -10.80 25.34
N THR A 211 33.14 -11.89 25.05
CA THR A 211 34.11 -12.48 25.99
C THR A 211 35.52 -12.04 25.55
N PRO A 212 36.29 -11.27 26.33
CA PRO A 212 37.62 -10.84 25.90
C PRO A 212 38.60 -12.01 25.90
N GLY A 213 39.18 -12.31 24.73
CA GLY A 213 40.31 -13.22 24.61
C GLY A 213 41.59 -12.58 25.17
N LEU A 214 42.25 -13.28 26.10
CA LEU A 214 43.57 -12.94 26.64
C LEU A 214 44.69 -13.32 25.65
N PRO A 215 45.80 -12.54 25.52
CA PRO A 215 46.94 -12.89 24.68
C PRO A 215 47.96 -13.81 25.41
N GLY A 216 48.67 -14.66 24.66
CA GLY A 216 49.81 -15.49 25.14
C GLY A 216 51.03 -14.65 25.56
N ALA A 217 52.06 -15.13 26.27
CA ALA A 217 52.72 -16.45 26.29
C ALA A 217 53.50 -16.69 27.64
N PRO A 218 54.62 -17.47 27.69
CA PRO A 218 54.74 -18.85 28.19
C PRO A 218 55.44 -19.01 29.57
N GLY A 219 55.22 -20.15 30.25
CA GLY A 219 56.03 -20.55 31.41
C GLY A 219 55.45 -21.73 32.20
N SER A 220 56.05 -22.91 32.06
CA SER A 220 55.98 -24.04 33.02
C SER A 220 57.12 -23.89 34.05
N PRO A 221 57.23 -24.68 35.16
CA PRO A 221 56.45 -25.86 35.57
C PRO A 221 56.04 -25.87 37.08
N GLY A 222 55.24 -26.86 37.49
CA GLY A 222 55.35 -27.42 38.85
C GLY A 222 54.05 -27.76 39.59
N GLY A 223 53.91 -29.03 39.99
CA GLY A 223 53.46 -29.37 41.35
C GLY A 223 52.00 -29.77 41.58
N ALA A 224 51.75 -31.09 41.49
CA ALA A 224 50.96 -31.94 42.41
C ALA A 224 49.75 -31.39 43.20
N GLY A 225 48.65 -32.16 43.17
CA GLY A 225 47.91 -32.49 44.41
C GLY A 225 46.39 -32.35 44.41
N ALA A 226 45.72 -33.52 44.43
CA ALA A 226 44.48 -33.83 45.15
C ALA A 226 43.11 -33.22 44.75
N GLY A 227 42.17 -34.13 44.43
CA GLY A 227 41.01 -34.33 45.29
C GLY A 227 39.63 -33.78 44.88
N ALA A 228 38.80 -34.68 44.35
CA ALA A 228 37.36 -34.90 44.63
C ALA A 228 36.30 -33.78 44.41
N GLY A 229 35.18 -34.14 43.76
CA GLY A 229 33.91 -33.42 43.91
C GLY A 229 32.90 -33.62 42.77
N ALA A 230 31.87 -34.42 43.02
CA ALA A 230 30.80 -34.85 42.11
C ALA A 230 29.77 -33.76 41.71
N GLY A 231 29.01 -34.02 40.63
CA GLY A 231 27.71 -33.37 40.41
C GLY A 231 27.16 -33.43 38.98
N ALA A 232 26.48 -34.52 38.63
CA ALA A 232 25.84 -34.74 37.34
C ALA A 232 24.31 -34.52 37.34
N GLY A 233 23.78 -33.97 36.24
CA GLY A 233 22.41 -34.20 35.74
C GLY A 233 21.32 -33.24 36.25
N LYS A 234 20.25 -32.91 35.51
CA LYS A 234 19.66 -33.43 34.26
C LYS A 234 18.67 -32.37 33.72
N GLY A 235 18.79 -31.99 32.45
CA GLY A 235 17.75 -31.23 31.73
C GLY A 235 16.66 -32.14 31.19
N LYS A 236 15.38 -31.84 31.46
CA LYS A 236 14.21 -32.56 30.91
C LYS A 236 13.73 -31.87 29.62
N ARG A 237 13.88 -32.53 28.47
CA ARG A 237 13.19 -32.14 27.21
C ARG A 237 11.92 -32.97 27.08
N LYS A 238 10.76 -32.30 26.98
CA LYS A 238 9.44 -32.93 26.84
C LYS A 238 9.14 -33.14 25.35
N VAL A 239 9.11 -34.40 24.93
CA VAL A 239 8.62 -34.85 23.62
C VAL A 239 7.10 -34.94 23.67
N ILE A 240 6.41 -34.25 22.77
CA ILE A 240 4.96 -34.39 22.54
C ILE A 240 4.77 -35.28 21.32
N ARG A 241 4.06 -36.40 21.52
CA ARG A 241 3.64 -37.30 20.45
C ARG A 241 2.18 -36.99 20.12
N VAL A 242 1.94 -36.58 18.88
CA VAL A 242 0.59 -36.48 18.29
C VAL A 242 0.15 -37.89 17.89
N ARG A 243 -1.03 -38.31 18.35
CA ARG A 243 -1.75 -39.48 17.83
C ARG A 243 -2.78 -39.00 16.82
N GLY A 244 -2.86 -39.71 15.69
CA GLY A 244 -3.95 -39.59 14.73
C GLY A 244 -5.21 -40.30 15.18
#